data_AF-A0A7K8KUM3-F1
#
_entry.id   AF-A0A7K8KUM3-F1
#
_cell.length_a   1.000
_cell.length_b   1.000
_cell.length_c   1.000
_cell.angle_alpha   90.00
_cell.angle_beta   90.00
_cell.angle_gamma   90.00
#
_symmetry.space_group_name_H-M   'P 1'
#
loop_
_entity.id
_entity.type
_entity.pdbx_description
1 polymer ?
#
loop_
_entity_poly.entity_id
_entity_poly.type
_entity_poly.pdbx_seq_one_letter_code
_entity_poly.pdbx_strand_id
1 'polypeptide(L)'
;IEGDMIVCVFFFFELPKYGVKVFFFFFAAAYCTGLLFFFFLGICQILLNFFFFYKIYEGQVEVFFFFYNVESVDGKFFFFLCYLDAGLASFFFFYKVFGALKGVFFFFLSIPHSTKRFPGFFFFFKEFNAEVHRFFFFCQNVADYMRFFFFFDEDAYKKQFFFFFLNNVTPDGMEEMYKKAHAFFFFFPVHEKKPK
;
A
#
# COMPACT_ATOMS: atom_id res chain seq x y z
N ILE A 1 10.23 -18.62 27.86
CA ILE A 1 9.90 -17.69 26.76
C ILE A 1 8.98 -18.47 25.82
N GLU A 2 7.74 -18.00 25.62
CA GLU A 2 6.66 -18.76 24.95
C GLU A 2 6.63 -18.58 23.42
N GLY A 3 7.56 -17.81 22.85
CA GLY A 3 7.67 -17.54 21.42
C GLY A 3 7.09 -16.17 21.02
N ASP A 4 7.06 -15.92 19.71
CA ASP A 4 6.57 -14.66 19.15
C ASP A 4 5.04 -14.59 19.19
N MET A 5 4.51 -13.46 19.67
CA MET A 5 3.08 -13.20 19.75
C MET A 5 2.63 -12.33 18.58
N ILE A 6 1.72 -12.86 17.78
CA ILE A 6 1.19 -12.17 16.60
C ILE A 6 0.00 -11.29 17.00
N VAL A 7 0.13 -9.98 16.81
CA VAL A 7 -0.94 -9.00 17.13
C VAL A 7 -2.03 -9.01 16.05
N CYS A 8 -1.63 -8.84 14.79
CA CYS A 8 -2.52 -8.82 13.62
C CYS A 8 -1.79 -9.43 12.43
N VAL A 9 -2.57 -10.03 11.51
CA VAL A 9 -2.05 -10.54 10.24
C VAL A 9 -2.97 -10.07 9.13
N PHE A 10 -2.38 -9.69 8.00
CA PHE A 10 -3.11 -9.39 6.78
C PHE A 10 -2.45 -10.07 5.61
N PHE A 11 -3.27 -10.52 4.68
CA PHE A 11 -2.79 -11.23 3.51
C PHE A 11 -3.32 -10.61 2.23
N PHE A 12 -2.51 -10.66 1.18
CA PHE A 12 -2.87 -10.14 -0.13
C PHE A 12 -4.12 -10.80 -0.75
N PHE A 13 -4.45 -12.04 -0.36
CA PHE A 13 -5.63 -12.75 -0.85
C PHE A 13 -6.95 -12.19 -0.34
N GLU A 14 -6.91 -11.23 0.60
CA GLU A 14 -8.09 -10.51 1.09
C GLU A 14 -8.40 -9.27 0.24
N LEU A 15 -7.41 -8.75 -0.50
CA LEU A 15 -7.55 -7.61 -1.40
C LEU A 15 -8.70 -7.73 -2.44
N PRO A 16 -9.06 -8.92 -2.97
CA PRO A 16 -10.23 -9.06 -3.85
C PRO A 16 -11.54 -8.60 -3.24
N LYS A 17 -11.71 -8.72 -1.92
CA LYS A 17 -12.90 -8.21 -1.22
C LYS A 17 -13.04 -6.69 -1.34
N TYR A 18 -11.92 -6.00 -1.55
CA TYR A 18 -11.84 -4.55 -1.65
C TYR A 18 -11.71 -4.07 -3.11
N GLY A 19 -11.93 -4.96 -4.09
CA GLY A 19 -11.97 -4.61 -5.50
C GLY A 19 -10.66 -4.82 -6.27
N VAL A 20 -9.55 -5.18 -5.60
CA VAL A 20 -8.29 -5.53 -6.28
C VAL A 20 -8.32 -7.02 -6.64
N LYS A 21 -8.82 -7.33 -7.84
CA LYS A 21 -9.09 -8.71 -8.27
C LYS A 21 -7.86 -9.46 -8.82
N VAL A 22 -6.81 -8.72 -9.19
CA VAL A 22 -5.65 -9.22 -9.94
C VAL A 22 -4.34 -8.70 -9.36
N PHE A 23 -3.24 -9.40 -9.64
CA PHE A 23 -1.86 -8.95 -9.36
C PHE A 23 -1.47 -8.75 -7.90
N PHE A 24 -1.73 -9.75 -7.06
CA PHE A 24 -1.31 -9.77 -5.65
C PHE A 24 0.22 -9.70 -5.40
N PHE A 25 1.03 -9.95 -6.44
CA PHE A 25 2.48 -9.97 -6.33
C PHE A 25 3.14 -8.66 -6.74
N PHE A 26 2.41 -7.58 -7.00
CA PHE A 26 2.99 -6.31 -7.45
C PHE A 26 3.24 -5.33 -6.30
N PHE A 27 4.06 -4.31 -6.57
CA PHE A 27 4.38 -3.25 -5.61
C PHE A 27 3.11 -2.55 -5.09
N ALA A 28 2.14 -2.27 -5.97
CA ALA A 28 0.86 -1.69 -5.60
C ALA A 28 0.05 -2.58 -4.65
N ALA A 29 -0.04 -3.88 -4.92
CA ALA A 29 -0.74 -4.81 -4.03
C ALA A 29 -0.08 -4.88 -2.64
N ALA A 30 1.25 -4.91 -2.57
CA ALA A 30 1.98 -4.84 -1.30
C ALA A 30 1.68 -3.53 -0.54
N TYR A 31 1.63 -2.40 -1.26
CA TYR A 31 1.21 -1.12 -0.68
C TYR A 31 -0.23 -1.16 -0.15
N CYS A 32 -1.17 -1.70 -0.92
CA CYS A 32 -2.56 -1.85 -0.47
C CYS A 32 -2.68 -2.76 0.77
N THR A 33 -1.91 -3.85 0.86
CA THR A 33 -1.90 -4.68 2.07
C THR A 33 -1.38 -3.92 3.29
N GLY A 34 -0.36 -3.08 3.13
CA GLY A 34 0.14 -2.23 4.20
C GLY A 34 -0.89 -1.18 4.64
N LEU A 35 -1.57 -0.55 3.69
CA LEU A 35 -2.67 0.37 3.97
C LEU A 35 -3.84 -0.30 4.70
N LEU A 36 -4.24 -1.50 4.28
CA LEU A 36 -5.32 -2.24 4.95
C LEU A 36 -4.97 -2.56 6.41
N PHE A 37 -3.75 -3.05 6.65
CA PHE A 37 -3.23 -3.28 8.01
C PHE A 37 -3.28 -1.99 8.83
N PHE A 38 -2.84 -0.88 8.24
CA PHE A 38 -2.87 0.42 8.88
C PHE A 38 -4.29 0.83 9.27
N PHE A 39 -5.22 0.90 8.31
CA PHE A 39 -6.60 1.32 8.60
C PHE A 39 -7.29 0.43 9.63
N PHE A 40 -7.05 -0.89 9.60
CA PHE A 40 -7.58 -1.79 10.61
C PHE A 40 -7.03 -1.49 12.01
N LEU A 41 -5.71 -1.32 12.15
CA LEU A 41 -5.09 -1.02 13.44
C LEU A 41 -5.58 0.33 13.99
N GLY A 42 -5.75 1.31 13.12
CA GLY A 42 -6.32 2.61 13.44
C GLY A 42 -7.75 2.50 13.95
N ILE A 43 -8.61 1.73 13.29
CA ILE A 43 -9.99 1.52 13.73
C ILE A 43 -10.06 0.72 15.03
N CYS A 44 -9.26 -0.34 15.20
CA CYS A 44 -9.18 -1.07 16.47
C CYS A 44 -8.79 -0.16 17.63
N GLN A 45 -7.87 0.78 17.39
CA GLN A 45 -7.41 1.70 18.42
C GLN A 45 -8.35 2.88 18.65
N ILE A 46 -9.05 3.38 17.62
CA ILE A 46 -10.13 4.36 17.76
C ILE A 46 -11.32 3.73 18.50
N LEU A 47 -11.66 2.47 18.20
CA LEU A 47 -12.67 1.70 18.94
C LEU A 47 -12.29 1.51 20.41
N LEU A 48 -11.00 1.37 20.72
CA LEU A 48 -10.48 1.29 22.09
C LEU A 48 -10.34 2.67 22.79
N ASN A 49 -10.04 3.75 22.04
CA ASN A 49 -9.79 5.11 22.54
C ASN A 49 -10.76 6.14 21.92
N PHE A 50 -12.07 5.88 22.00
CA PHE A 50 -13.12 6.67 21.35
C PHE A 50 -13.25 8.14 21.84
N PHE A 51 -12.45 8.59 22.81
CA PHE A 51 -12.64 9.89 23.45
C PHE A 51 -11.67 11.01 23.05
N PHE A 52 -10.59 10.74 22.31
CA PHE A 52 -9.52 11.74 22.12
C PHE A 52 -9.34 12.26 20.68
N PHE A 53 -9.78 11.52 19.65
CA PHE A 53 -9.38 11.81 18.25
C PHE A 53 -10.30 12.77 17.49
N TYR A 54 -11.61 12.78 17.78
CA TYR A 54 -12.59 13.56 17.00
C TYR A 54 -12.42 15.09 17.17
N LYS A 55 -11.76 15.56 18.24
CA LYS A 55 -11.59 16.99 18.53
C LYS A 55 -10.36 17.64 17.90
N ILE A 56 -9.37 16.88 17.43
CA ILE A 56 -8.05 17.46 17.07
C ILE A 56 -7.95 17.78 15.56
N TYR A 57 -8.78 17.17 14.70
CA TYR A 57 -8.57 17.24 13.24
C TYR A 57 -9.85 17.39 12.40
N GLU A 58 -10.74 18.33 12.73
CA GLU A 58 -11.93 18.66 11.90
C GLU A 58 -11.60 19.38 10.56
N GLY A 59 -10.33 19.55 10.17
CA GLY A 59 -9.97 20.48 9.08
C GLY A 59 -9.19 19.95 7.89
N GLN A 60 -8.80 18.66 7.83
CA GLN A 60 -7.87 18.17 6.79
C GLN A 60 -8.33 16.90 6.08
N VAL A 61 -9.63 16.77 5.80
CA VAL A 61 -10.16 15.56 5.16
C VAL A 61 -9.74 15.42 3.67
N GLU A 62 -9.38 16.51 2.98
CA GLU A 62 -9.20 16.47 1.52
C GLU A 62 -7.76 16.36 0.97
N VAL A 63 -6.71 16.46 1.79
CA VAL A 63 -5.30 16.56 1.28
C VAL A 63 -4.39 15.39 1.71
N PHE A 64 -4.88 14.40 2.44
CA PHE A 64 -4.00 13.40 3.09
C PHE A 64 -3.35 12.35 2.16
N PHE A 65 -3.52 12.44 0.84
CA PHE A 65 -3.04 11.41 -0.10
C PHE A 65 -1.65 11.69 -0.71
N PHE A 66 -1.02 12.84 -0.44
CA PHE A 66 0.24 13.17 -1.09
C PHE A 66 1.30 13.70 -0.13
N PHE A 67 2.43 12.99 -0.11
CA PHE A 67 3.75 13.40 0.38
C PHE A 67 3.78 14.13 1.71
N TYR A 68 4.02 13.45 2.83
CA TYR A 68 4.94 13.99 3.83
C TYR A 68 5.60 12.84 4.59
N ASN A 69 6.94 12.88 4.67
CA ASN A 69 7.60 12.45 5.90
C ASN A 69 7.02 13.38 6.96
N VAL A 70 6.11 12.89 7.80
CA VAL A 70 5.74 13.62 9.01
C VAL A 70 6.96 13.51 9.91
N GLU A 71 7.93 14.40 9.69
CA GLU A 71 8.81 14.79 10.77
C GLU A 71 7.88 15.21 11.90
N SER A 72 8.13 14.64 13.07
CA SER A 72 7.40 14.94 14.29
C SER A 72 7.29 16.46 14.40
N VAL A 73 6.10 17.00 14.14
CA VAL A 73 5.74 18.32 14.64
C VAL A 73 5.99 18.22 16.13
N ASP A 74 6.91 19.04 16.64
CA ASP A 74 7.41 19.03 18.01
C ASP A 74 6.31 18.60 19.00
N GLY A 75 6.46 17.40 19.57
CA GLY A 75 5.59 16.90 20.64
C GLY A 75 4.35 16.08 20.26
N LYS A 76 4.14 15.70 18.98
CA LYS A 76 3.08 14.71 18.66
C LYS A 76 3.59 13.28 18.82
N PHE A 77 3.09 12.57 19.85
CA PHE A 77 3.40 11.18 20.13
C PHE A 77 2.97 10.26 18.98
N PHE A 78 3.92 9.60 18.33
CA PHE A 78 3.61 8.35 17.61
C PHE A 78 3.21 7.29 18.66
N PHE A 79 2.06 6.65 18.49
CA PHE A 79 1.55 5.68 19.47
C PHE A 79 2.34 4.36 19.47
N PHE A 80 2.89 3.97 18.32
CA PHE A 80 3.68 2.74 18.17
C PHE A 80 4.92 2.95 17.31
N LEU A 81 6.09 2.56 17.85
CA LEU A 81 7.33 2.40 17.11
C LEU A 81 7.42 0.94 16.65
N CYS A 82 7.54 0.72 15.35
CA CYS A 82 7.72 -0.61 14.77
C CYS A 82 8.95 -0.63 13.86
N TYR A 83 9.62 -1.77 13.81
CA TYR A 83 10.73 -2.01 12.90
C TYR A 83 10.29 -2.99 11.81
N LEU A 84 10.70 -2.70 10.58
CA LEU A 84 10.50 -3.63 9.49
C LEU A 84 11.48 -4.79 9.62
N ASP A 85 10.94 -6.00 9.71
CA ASP A 85 11.71 -7.22 9.47
C ASP A 85 11.51 -7.67 8.02
N ALA A 86 12.61 -7.73 7.26
CA ALA A 86 12.60 -8.19 5.87
C ALA A 86 12.92 -9.69 5.74
N GLY A 87 13.26 -10.37 6.85
CA GLY A 87 13.73 -11.75 6.86
C GLY A 87 14.95 -11.94 5.94
N LEU A 88 14.86 -12.91 5.03
CA LEU A 88 15.91 -13.24 4.05
C LEU A 88 15.79 -12.45 2.73
N ALA A 89 14.82 -11.54 2.62
CA ALA A 89 14.66 -10.75 1.41
C ALA A 89 15.87 -9.83 1.19
N SER A 90 16.42 -9.87 -0.02
CA SER A 90 17.50 -8.95 -0.38
C SER A 90 16.99 -7.50 -0.43
N PHE A 91 17.77 -6.59 0.13
CA PHE A 91 17.51 -5.15 0.10
C PHE A 91 17.90 -4.55 -1.26
N PHE A 92 17.25 -4.98 -2.34
CA PHE A 92 17.38 -4.36 -3.66
C PHE A 92 16.42 -3.17 -3.81
N PHE A 93 16.76 -2.26 -4.72
CA PHE A 93 15.88 -1.15 -5.08
C PHE A 93 14.56 -1.69 -5.64
N PHE A 94 13.45 -1.03 -5.29
CA PHE A 94 12.10 -1.35 -5.78
C PHE A 94 11.55 -2.71 -5.33
N TYR A 95 12.12 -3.28 -4.26
CA TYR A 95 11.59 -4.50 -3.69
C TYR A 95 10.22 -4.28 -3.04
N LYS A 96 9.33 -5.27 -3.18
CA LYS A 96 7.90 -5.18 -2.81
C LYS A 96 7.68 -4.96 -1.31
N VAL A 97 8.62 -5.41 -0.48
CA VAL A 97 8.60 -5.20 0.98
C VAL A 97 8.55 -3.71 1.32
N PHE A 98 9.23 -2.87 0.53
CA PHE A 98 9.15 -1.42 0.72
C PHE A 98 7.78 -0.85 0.31
N GLY A 99 7.07 -1.50 -0.61
CA GLY A 99 5.68 -1.15 -0.92
C GLY A 99 4.79 -1.31 0.32
N ALA A 100 4.89 -2.45 1.01
CA ALA A 100 4.19 -2.68 2.26
C ALA A 100 4.59 -1.66 3.34
N LEU A 101 5.90 -1.43 3.54
CA LEU A 101 6.38 -0.42 4.49
C LEU A 101 5.76 0.95 4.25
N LYS A 102 5.66 1.37 2.98
CA LYS A 102 5.11 2.68 2.63
C LYS A 102 3.60 2.78 2.82
N GLY A 103 2.89 1.67 2.72
CA GLY A 103 1.46 1.60 3.03
C GLY A 103 1.17 1.69 4.53
N VAL A 104 2.08 1.23 5.38
CA VAL A 104 1.92 1.24 6.85
C VAL A 104 2.29 2.60 7.48
N PHE A 105 3.11 3.40 6.79
CA PHE A 105 3.59 4.68 7.33
C PHE A 105 2.49 5.75 7.32
N PHE A 106 1.87 5.99 8.47
CA PHE A 106 0.91 7.07 8.67
C PHE A 106 0.70 7.37 10.17
N PHE A 107 -0.01 8.47 10.49
CA PHE A 107 -0.10 9.26 11.74
C PHE A 107 0.13 8.59 13.12
N PHE A 108 -0.13 7.29 13.33
CA PHE A 108 0.04 6.62 14.62
C PHE A 108 1.13 5.54 14.68
N LEU A 109 1.70 5.10 13.54
CA LEU A 109 2.71 4.04 13.48
C LEU A 109 3.98 4.57 12.83
N SER A 110 5.05 4.67 13.62
CA SER A 110 6.35 5.17 13.17
C SER A 110 7.25 3.99 12.80
N ILE A 111 7.69 3.96 11.55
CA ILE A 111 8.72 3.03 11.05
C ILE A 111 9.88 3.88 10.55
N PRO A 112 11.07 3.84 11.19
CA PRO A 112 12.23 4.58 10.72
C PRO A 112 12.68 4.02 9.37
N HIS A 113 12.66 4.85 8.32
CA HIS A 113 12.99 4.41 6.97
C HIS A 113 13.64 5.54 6.15
N SER A 114 14.30 5.16 5.05
CA SER A 114 14.90 6.09 4.09
C SER A 114 14.22 5.97 2.73
N THR A 115 14.08 7.09 2.02
CA THR A 115 13.48 7.13 0.69
C THR A 115 14.35 6.50 -0.40
N LYS A 116 15.62 6.21 -0.09
CA LYS A 116 16.60 5.67 -1.04
C LYS A 116 16.17 4.36 -1.69
N ARG A 117 15.32 3.55 -1.05
CA ARG A 117 14.93 2.22 -1.56
C ARG A 117 13.63 2.22 -2.37
N PHE A 118 12.92 3.34 -2.45
CA PHE A 118 11.64 3.44 -3.11
C PHE A 118 11.73 3.68 -4.62
N PRO A 119 10.72 3.23 -5.41
CA PRO A 119 10.54 3.61 -6.80
C PRO A 119 10.60 5.13 -6.97
N GLY A 120 11.43 5.60 -7.91
CA GLY A 120 11.64 7.03 -8.15
C GLY A 120 12.89 7.64 -7.50
N PHE A 121 13.65 6.88 -6.70
CA PHE A 121 14.95 7.35 -6.22
C PHE A 121 16.03 7.18 -7.29
N PHE A 122 16.66 8.28 -7.70
CA PHE A 122 17.77 8.28 -8.65
C PHE A 122 19.11 8.31 -7.91
N PHE A 123 19.86 7.21 -7.96
CA PHE A 123 21.13 7.09 -7.23
C PHE A 123 22.17 8.15 -7.64
N PHE A 124 22.24 8.47 -8.93
CA PHE A 124 23.19 9.45 -9.48
C PHE A 124 22.92 10.88 -8.96
N PHE A 125 21.66 11.30 -8.95
CA PHE A 125 21.27 12.64 -8.52
C PHE A 125 21.00 12.72 -7.01
N LYS A 126 20.88 11.57 -6.33
CA LYS A 126 20.43 11.45 -4.93
C LYS A 126 19.07 12.11 -4.67
N GLU A 127 18.28 12.24 -5.72
CA GLU A 127 16.96 12.88 -5.70
C GLU A 127 15.86 11.83 -5.79
N PHE A 128 14.74 12.14 -5.13
CA PHE A 128 13.57 11.28 -5.12
C PHE A 128 12.44 11.93 -5.93
N ASN A 129 12.08 11.30 -7.04
CA ASN A 129 10.95 11.74 -7.85
C ASN A 129 9.65 11.09 -7.34
N ALA A 130 8.86 11.94 -6.72
CA ALA A 130 7.50 11.73 -6.26
C ALA A 130 6.55 11.15 -7.32
N GLU A 131 6.60 11.68 -8.55
CA GLU A 131 5.68 11.32 -9.62
C GLU A 131 5.94 9.90 -10.11
N VAL A 132 7.21 9.53 -10.26
CA VAL A 132 7.60 8.15 -10.58
C VAL A 132 7.15 7.20 -9.47
N HIS A 133 7.29 7.60 -8.20
CA HIS A 133 6.80 6.79 -7.10
C HIS A 133 5.29 6.55 -7.17
N ARG A 134 4.52 7.61 -7.46
CA ARG A 134 3.06 7.56 -7.67
C ARG A 134 2.68 6.64 -8.83
N PHE A 135 3.43 6.68 -9.92
CA PHE A 135 3.24 5.83 -11.10
C PHE A 135 3.28 4.33 -10.74
N PHE A 136 4.21 3.92 -9.88
CA PHE A 136 4.28 2.53 -9.38
C PHE A 136 3.17 2.17 -8.38
N PHE A 137 2.67 3.13 -7.60
CA PHE A 137 1.56 2.88 -6.66
C PHE A 137 0.25 2.54 -7.34
N PHE A 138 -0.05 3.19 -8.46
CA PHE A 138 -1.26 2.94 -9.22
C PHE A 138 -1.08 1.90 -10.32
N CYS A 139 0.03 1.15 -10.28
CA CYS A 139 0.36 0.12 -11.29
C CYS A 139 0.37 0.65 -12.74
N GLN A 140 0.62 1.94 -12.95
CA GLN A 140 0.67 2.52 -14.29
C GLN A 140 1.83 1.93 -15.11
N ASN A 141 2.92 1.52 -14.46
CA ASN A 141 4.02 0.77 -15.09
C ASN A 141 3.56 -0.54 -15.75
N VAL A 142 2.60 -1.22 -15.12
CA VAL A 142 2.03 -2.45 -15.64
C VAL A 142 1.02 -2.15 -16.73
N ALA A 143 0.22 -1.09 -16.56
CA ALA A 143 -0.72 -0.64 -17.58
C ALA A 143 0.00 -0.25 -18.89
N ASP A 144 1.13 0.45 -18.81
CA ASP A 144 1.94 0.81 -19.97
C ASP A 144 2.60 -0.42 -20.61
N TYR A 145 3.05 -1.38 -19.80
CA TYR A 145 3.54 -2.66 -20.31
C TYR A 145 2.44 -3.47 -21.01
N MET A 146 1.22 -3.47 -20.47
CA MET A 146 0.05 -4.07 -21.12
C MET A 146 -0.27 -3.40 -22.46
N ARG A 147 -0.24 -2.06 -22.52
CA ARG A 147 -0.44 -1.31 -23.77
C ARG A 147 0.64 -1.64 -24.80
N PHE A 148 1.90 -1.69 -24.38
CA PHE A 148 3.01 -2.08 -25.24
C PHE A 148 2.76 -3.45 -25.89
N PHE A 149 2.47 -4.50 -25.10
CA PHE A 149 2.21 -5.83 -25.65
C PHE A 149 0.98 -5.87 -26.55
N PHE A 150 -0.07 -5.12 -26.24
CA PHE A 150 -1.25 -5.05 -27.09
C PHE A 150 -0.93 -4.56 -28.51
N PHE A 151 0.02 -3.62 -28.67
CA PHE A 151 0.43 -3.12 -29.98
C PHE A 151 1.45 -4.02 -30.70
N PHE A 152 2.35 -4.68 -29.97
CA PHE A 152 3.46 -5.43 -30.58
C PHE A 152 3.16 -6.92 -30.77
N ASP A 153 2.46 -7.56 -29.84
CA ASP A 153 2.18 -9.01 -29.86
C ASP A 153 0.93 -9.35 -29.04
N GLU A 154 -0.20 -9.45 -29.74
CA GLU A 154 -1.51 -9.74 -29.14
C GLU A 154 -1.58 -11.17 -28.55
N ASP A 155 -0.82 -12.12 -29.10
CA ASP A 155 -0.81 -13.51 -28.63
C ASP A 155 -0.04 -13.64 -27.32
N ALA A 156 1.10 -12.94 -27.20
CA ALA A 156 1.82 -12.82 -25.94
C ALA A 156 0.99 -12.06 -24.89
N TYR A 157 0.26 -11.01 -25.31
CA TYR A 157 -0.66 -10.29 -24.44
C TYR A 157 -1.73 -11.21 -23.84
N LYS A 158 -2.43 -11.99 -24.68
CA LYS A 158 -3.46 -12.94 -24.22
C LYS A 158 -2.91 -14.00 -23.27
N LYS A 159 -1.69 -14.50 -23.53
CA LYS A 159 -1.03 -15.49 -22.67
C LYS A 159 -0.65 -14.91 -21.30
N GLN A 160 -0.01 -13.75 -21.27
CA GLN A 160 0.50 -13.16 -20.03
C GLN A 160 -0.61 -12.53 -19.18
N PHE A 161 -1.58 -11.87 -19.83
CA PHE A 161 -2.66 -11.12 -19.17
C PHE A 161 -4.00 -11.87 -19.18
N PHE A 162 -3.99 -13.19 -19.31
CA PHE A 162 -5.22 -14.00 -19.32
C PHE A 162 -6.13 -13.71 -18.10
N PHE A 163 -5.56 -13.60 -16.90
CA PHE A 163 -6.32 -13.26 -15.69
C PHE A 163 -6.91 -11.84 -15.68
N PHE A 164 -6.35 -10.90 -16.45
CA PHE A 164 -6.90 -9.54 -16.60
C PHE A 164 -8.18 -9.58 -17.39
N PHE A 165 -8.15 -10.33 -18.49
CA PHE A 165 -9.31 -10.54 -19.33
C PHE A 165 -10.44 -11.22 -18.55
N LEU A 166 -10.15 -12.28 -17.78
CA LEU A 166 -11.15 -12.96 -16.95
C LEU A 166 -11.81 -12.07 -15.90
N ASN A 167 -11.09 -11.09 -15.37
CA ASN A 167 -11.58 -10.18 -14.33
C ASN A 167 -12.10 -8.85 -14.87
N ASN A 168 -12.17 -8.68 -16.20
CA ASN A 168 -12.57 -7.44 -16.89
C ASN A 168 -11.74 -6.22 -16.46
N VAL A 169 -10.43 -6.39 -16.30
CA VAL A 169 -9.52 -5.31 -15.90
C VAL A 169 -8.78 -4.78 -17.13
N THR A 170 -9.08 -3.53 -17.50
CA THR A 170 -8.42 -2.82 -18.60
C THR A 170 -7.24 -2.00 -18.08
N PRO A 171 -6.20 -1.73 -18.91
CA PRO A 171 -5.05 -0.92 -18.50
C PRO A 171 -5.45 0.48 -18.03
N ASP A 172 -6.45 1.10 -18.66
CA ASP A 172 -6.93 2.43 -18.29
C ASP A 172 -7.73 2.42 -16.97
N GLY A 173 -8.42 1.31 -16.68
CA GLY A 173 -9.19 1.13 -15.43
C GLY A 173 -8.34 0.76 -14.21
N MET A 174 -7.04 0.50 -14.37
CA MET A 174 -6.15 0.05 -13.28
C MET A 174 -6.02 1.09 -12.17
N GLU A 175 -5.79 2.36 -12.52
CA GLU A 175 -5.63 3.42 -11.52
C GLU A 175 -6.92 3.62 -10.73
N GLU A 176 -8.07 3.62 -11.40
CA GLU A 176 -9.37 3.74 -10.74
C GLU A 176 -9.66 2.57 -9.81
N MET A 177 -9.29 1.35 -10.19
CA MET A 177 -9.45 0.16 -9.35
C MET A 177 -8.70 0.34 -8.01
N TYR A 178 -7.43 0.76 -8.06
CA TYR A 178 -6.64 0.98 -6.85
C TYR A 178 -7.14 2.19 -6.02
N LYS A 179 -7.58 3.28 -6.66
CA LYS A 179 -8.21 4.41 -5.95
C LYS A 179 -9.49 3.98 -5.22
N LYS A 180 -10.35 3.20 -5.87
CA LYS A 180 -11.57 2.64 -5.26
C LYS A 180 -11.23 1.74 -4.08
N ALA A 181 -10.22 0.88 -4.21
CA ALA A 181 -9.75 0.04 -3.12
C ALA A 181 -9.24 0.85 -1.92
N HIS A 182 -8.43 1.90 -2.17
CA HIS A 182 -7.95 2.79 -1.11
C HIS A 182 -9.09 3.50 -0.37
N ALA A 183 -10.11 3.96 -1.09
CA ALA A 183 -11.31 4.52 -0.47
C ALA A 183 -12.06 3.47 0.36
N PHE A 184 -12.16 2.23 -0.14
CA PHE A 184 -12.82 1.14 0.59
C PHE A 184 -12.11 0.81 1.91
N PHE A 185 -10.77 0.81 1.94
CA PHE A 185 -10.00 0.58 3.16
C PHE A 185 -10.26 1.64 4.23
N PHE A 186 -10.51 2.89 3.83
CA PHE A 186 -10.81 3.98 4.75
C PHE A 186 -12.16 3.77 5.46
N PHE A 187 -13.19 3.32 4.73
CA PHE A 187 -14.53 3.18 5.28
C PHE A 187 -14.80 1.83 5.95
N PHE A 188 -14.22 0.73 5.45
CA PHE A 188 -14.56 -0.62 5.90
C PHE A 188 -13.35 -1.57 6.02
N PRO A 189 -12.35 -1.31 6.88
CA PRO A 189 -11.31 -2.28 7.17
C PRO A 189 -11.87 -3.33 8.13
N VAL A 190 -12.67 -4.27 7.63
CA VAL A 190 -13.20 -5.39 8.45
C VAL A 190 -12.44 -6.66 8.08
N HIS A 191 -11.64 -7.18 9.03
CA HIS A 191 -11.03 -8.50 8.90
C HIS A 191 -12.03 -9.56 9.39
N GLU A 192 -12.71 -10.21 8.46
CA GLU A 192 -13.53 -11.38 8.77
C GLU A 192 -12.63 -12.61 8.96
N LYS A 193 -12.77 -13.31 10.07
CA LYS A 193 -12.14 -14.62 10.23
C LYS A 193 -12.84 -15.61 9.30
N LYS A 194 -12.07 -16.30 8.44
CA LYS A 194 -12.62 -17.41 7.66
C LYS A 194 -13.16 -18.48 8.63
N PRO A 195 -14.35 -19.06 8.37
CA PRO A 195 -14.83 -20.19 9.15
C PRO A 195 -13.81 -21.34 9.05
N LYS A 196 -13.59 -22.03 10.17
CA LYS A 196 -12.70 -23.20 10.25
C LYS A 196 -13.28 -24.38 9.49
#